data_AF-A0A2G8K7A6-F1
#
_entry.id   AF-A0A2G8K7A6-F1
#
_cell.length_a   1.000
_cell.length_b   1.000
_cell.length_c   1.000
_cell.angle_alpha   90.00
_cell.angle_beta   90.00
_cell.angle_gamma   90.00
#
_symmetry.space_group_name_H-M   'P 1'
#
loop_
_entity.id
_entity.type
_entity.pdbx_description
1 polymer ?
#
loop_
_entity_poly.entity_id
_entity_poly.type
_entity_poly.pdbx_seq_one_letter_code
_entity_poly.pdbx_strand_id
1 'polypeptide(L)'
;MASQNQDKKNKPSIRKNYRHTTCVSRVQKVCKHNAYVKFMLDAMKSSGCEVDLENQILCEPCDDNSTMSGGFDPDAKQIVICENKATSLRVVSRLLTHELIHAFDHCRVDINWHNLNHIACSEIRASSLSGECSFLSENLYGKGFGIRGHHQDCVRKHATESMMCSRGLTKEVASKHVDQVWSRCFKDYSPFPRIPRKLSDLKNTLNNQTQDHITDS
;
A
#
# COMPACT_ATOMS: atom_id res chain seq x y z
N MET A 1 10.10 54.59 20.80
CA MET A 1 9.48 54.07 19.56
C MET A 1 9.61 52.56 19.59
N ALA A 2 8.48 51.86 19.61
CA ALA A 2 8.38 50.46 20.04
C ALA A 2 9.05 49.48 19.06
N SER A 3 9.77 48.55 19.66
CA SER A 3 10.36 47.35 19.06
C SER A 3 9.28 46.27 18.83
N GLN A 4 9.66 45.28 18.00
CA GLN A 4 9.07 43.94 17.82
C GLN A 4 7.92 43.79 16.83
N ASN A 5 8.21 43.28 15.62
CA ASN A 5 7.25 42.44 14.88
C ASN A 5 7.87 41.63 13.71
N GLN A 6 8.93 40.82 13.94
CA GLN A 6 9.47 39.93 12.90
C GLN A 6 9.47 38.42 13.21
N ASP A 7 9.11 37.97 14.42
CA ASP A 7 9.16 36.54 14.80
C ASP A 7 7.80 35.83 14.85
N LYS A 8 7.00 35.90 13.78
CA LYS A 8 5.74 35.13 13.66
C LYS A 8 5.54 34.41 12.33
N LYS A 9 6.61 33.98 11.66
CA LYS A 9 6.51 33.11 10.49
C LYS A 9 7.35 31.84 10.71
N ASN A 10 6.72 30.68 10.51
CA ASN A 10 7.26 29.31 10.61
C ASN A 10 7.32 28.64 11.99
N LYS A 11 6.22 28.66 12.76
CA LYS A 11 5.95 27.57 13.71
C LYS A 11 4.81 26.70 13.17
N PRO A 12 5.01 25.39 12.93
CA PRO A 12 3.94 24.49 12.53
C PRO A 12 2.78 24.61 13.53
N SER A 13 1.54 24.67 13.04
CA SER A 13 0.39 24.73 13.95
C SER A 13 0.37 23.50 14.84
N ILE A 14 -0.08 23.64 16.09
CA ILE A 14 -0.14 22.53 17.07
C ILE A 14 -0.87 21.31 16.47
N ARG A 15 -1.93 21.55 15.68
CA ARG A 15 -2.69 20.51 14.97
C ARG A 15 -1.87 19.81 13.88
N LYS A 16 -1.01 20.50 13.13
CA LYS A 16 -0.10 19.89 12.15
C LYS A 16 0.94 19.01 12.84
N ASN A 17 1.55 19.51 13.91
CA ASN A 17 2.50 18.74 14.71
C ASN A 17 1.85 17.47 15.32
N TYR A 18 0.62 17.57 15.81
CA TYR A 18 -0.12 16.41 16.32
C TYR A 18 -0.42 15.36 15.23
N ARG A 19 -0.86 15.78 14.03
CA ARG A 19 -1.12 14.86 12.91
C ARG A 19 0.15 14.12 12.50
N HIS A 20 1.24 14.86 12.34
CA HIS A 20 2.55 14.32 11.97
C HIS A 20 3.04 13.27 12.99
N THR A 21 3.17 13.65 14.26
CA THR A 21 3.61 12.76 15.34
C THR A 21 2.71 11.53 15.49
N THR A 22 1.40 11.69 15.29
CA THR A 22 0.45 10.58 15.30
C THR A 22 0.65 9.65 14.10
N CYS A 23 0.89 10.19 12.90
CA CYS A 23 1.19 9.42 11.70
C CYS A 23 2.45 8.58 11.91
N VAL A 24 3.56 9.21 12.34
CA VAL A 24 4.84 8.53 12.62
C VAL A 24 4.65 7.41 13.66
N SER A 25 3.96 7.70 14.77
CA SER A 25 3.69 6.69 15.80
C SER A 25 2.86 5.51 15.27
N ARG A 26 1.90 5.76 14.38
CA ARG A 26 1.09 4.72 13.74
C ARG A 26 1.91 3.89 12.77
N VAL A 27 2.73 4.52 11.93
CA VAL A 27 3.67 3.84 11.01
C VAL A 27 4.58 2.90 11.79
N GLN A 28 5.26 3.40 12.83
CA GLN A 28 6.13 2.58 13.69
C GLN A 28 5.39 1.37 14.29
N LYS A 29 4.17 1.59 14.79
CA LYS A 29 3.34 0.50 15.35
C LYS A 29 2.96 -0.54 14.30
N VAL A 30 2.58 -0.12 13.10
CA VAL A 30 2.18 -1.09 12.05
C VAL A 30 3.39 -1.85 11.50
N CYS A 31 4.54 -1.20 11.32
CA CYS A 31 5.78 -1.88 10.93
C CYS A 31 6.17 -2.95 11.96
N LYS A 32 6.01 -2.65 13.26
CA LYS A 32 6.38 -3.58 14.33
C LYS A 32 5.38 -4.71 14.56
N HIS A 33 4.09 -4.48 14.34
CA HIS A 33 3.03 -5.38 14.83
C HIS A 33 2.03 -5.86 13.78
N ASN A 34 1.87 -5.18 12.64
CA ASN A 34 0.92 -5.62 11.63
C ASN A 34 1.53 -6.76 10.79
N ALA A 35 0.84 -7.90 10.71
CA ALA A 35 1.35 -9.09 10.03
C ALA A 35 1.56 -8.90 8.51
N TYR A 36 0.70 -8.13 7.83
CA TYR A 36 0.86 -7.86 6.39
C TYR A 36 2.07 -6.98 6.13
N VAL A 37 2.20 -5.89 6.90
CA VAL A 37 3.33 -4.96 6.77
C VAL A 37 4.65 -5.68 7.05
N LYS A 38 4.73 -6.45 8.15
CA LYS A 38 5.91 -7.26 8.45
C LYS A 38 6.26 -8.23 7.33
N PHE A 39 5.27 -8.98 6.85
CA PHE A 39 5.48 -9.92 5.76
C PHE A 39 6.05 -9.24 4.51
N MET A 40 5.52 -8.07 4.14
CA MET A 40 6.04 -7.31 3.00
C MET A 40 7.44 -6.76 3.25
N LEU A 41 7.75 -6.26 4.44
CA LEU A 41 9.10 -5.81 4.80
C LEU A 41 10.12 -6.97 4.73
N ASP A 42 9.74 -8.15 5.22
CA ASP A 42 10.57 -9.35 5.14
C ASP A 42 10.78 -9.80 3.68
N ALA A 43 9.73 -9.75 2.85
CA ALA A 43 9.81 -10.07 1.42
C ALA A 43 10.68 -9.07 0.63
N MET A 44 10.57 -7.78 0.95
CA MET A 44 11.41 -6.71 0.40
C MET A 44 12.88 -6.95 0.72
N LYS A 45 13.19 -7.23 1.99
CA LYS A 45 14.54 -7.58 2.44
C LYS A 45 15.08 -8.82 1.73
N SER A 46 14.28 -9.88 1.64
CA SER A 46 14.66 -11.14 0.98
C SER A 46 14.89 -10.98 -0.54
N SER A 47 14.31 -9.94 -1.14
CA SER A 47 14.48 -9.62 -2.57
C SER A 47 15.61 -8.63 -2.83
N GLY A 48 16.42 -8.29 -1.81
CA GLY A 48 17.54 -7.34 -1.95
C GLY A 48 17.13 -5.87 -1.94
N CYS A 49 15.90 -5.55 -1.56
CA CYS A 49 15.36 -4.19 -1.47
C CYS A 49 14.89 -3.87 -0.05
N GLU A 50 15.75 -4.10 0.95
CA GLU A 50 15.43 -3.78 2.35
C GLU A 50 14.98 -2.31 2.48
N VAL A 51 13.86 -2.10 3.18
CA VAL A 51 13.27 -0.78 3.36
C VAL A 51 13.82 -0.15 4.64
N ASP A 52 14.48 1.00 4.49
CA ASP A 52 14.83 1.88 5.59
C ASP A 52 13.57 2.61 6.10
N LEU A 53 13.06 2.17 7.25
CA LEU A 53 11.81 2.68 7.81
C LEU A 53 11.87 4.18 8.18
N GLU A 54 13.06 4.72 8.45
CA GLU A 54 13.22 6.12 8.84
C GLU A 54 13.33 7.05 7.63
N ASN A 55 13.99 6.59 6.56
CA ASN A 55 14.28 7.42 5.39
C ASN A 55 13.36 7.15 4.18
N GLN A 56 12.66 6.01 4.17
CA GLN A 56 11.81 5.60 3.04
C GLN A 56 10.32 5.49 3.38
N ILE A 57 9.90 5.71 4.63
CA ILE A 57 8.47 5.81 4.97
C ILE A 57 8.23 7.16 5.64
N LEU A 58 7.68 8.10 4.87
CA LEU A 58 7.52 9.49 5.26
C LEU A 58 6.06 9.82 5.57
N CYS A 59 5.85 10.64 6.60
CA CYS A 59 4.54 11.21 6.93
C CYS A 59 4.51 12.67 6.49
N GLU A 60 3.71 12.99 5.48
CA GLU A 60 3.67 14.34 4.89
C GLU A 60 2.25 14.91 4.89
N PRO A 61 2.07 16.24 4.99
CA PRO A 61 0.79 16.88 4.79
C PRO A 61 0.38 16.80 3.31
N CYS A 62 -0.77 16.20 3.05
CA CYS A 62 -1.39 16.18 1.71
C CYS A 62 -2.55 17.18 1.63
N ASP A 63 -2.96 17.52 0.41
CA ASP A 63 -4.19 18.29 0.18
C ASP A 63 -5.39 17.57 0.82
N ASP A 64 -6.18 18.30 1.62
CA ASP A 64 -7.37 17.77 2.27
C ASP A 64 -8.44 17.36 1.24
N ASN A 65 -8.45 17.97 0.05
CA ASN A 65 -9.33 17.63 -1.07
C ASN A 65 -8.86 16.42 -1.89
N SER A 66 -7.62 15.96 -1.70
CA SER A 66 -7.12 14.77 -2.37
C SER A 66 -7.82 13.52 -1.87
N THR A 67 -8.15 12.64 -2.81
CA THR A 67 -8.65 11.29 -2.53
C THR A 67 -7.51 10.30 -2.22
N MET A 68 -6.26 10.64 -2.56
CA MET A 68 -5.09 9.84 -2.19
C MET A 68 -4.81 9.95 -0.69
N SER A 69 -4.50 8.82 -0.09
CA SER A 69 -4.08 8.75 1.32
C SER A 69 -2.58 8.51 1.49
N GLY A 70 -1.86 8.30 0.39
CA GLY A 70 -0.43 8.07 0.31
C GLY A 70 -0.01 7.74 -1.12
N GLY A 71 1.24 7.32 -1.31
CA GLY A 71 1.76 6.85 -2.58
C GLY A 71 3.22 6.38 -2.49
N PHE A 72 3.63 5.55 -3.44
CA PHE A 72 5.02 5.16 -3.66
C PHE A 72 5.67 6.01 -4.76
N ASP A 73 6.78 6.66 -4.44
CA ASP A 73 7.66 7.35 -5.38
C ASP A 73 8.76 6.38 -5.85
N PRO A 74 8.76 5.98 -7.13
CA PRO A 74 9.76 5.04 -7.66
C PRO A 74 11.14 5.67 -7.86
N ASP A 75 11.24 6.99 -8.07
CA ASP A 75 12.51 7.66 -8.31
C ASP A 75 13.27 7.83 -6.99
N ALA A 76 12.56 8.29 -5.95
CA ALA A 76 13.11 8.41 -4.60
C ALA A 76 13.12 7.07 -3.83
N LYS A 77 12.35 6.07 -4.29
CA LYS A 77 12.08 4.80 -3.59
C LYS A 77 11.53 5.06 -2.19
N GLN A 78 10.57 5.97 -2.09
CA GLN A 78 9.96 6.39 -0.83
C GLN A 78 8.46 6.12 -0.85
N ILE A 79 7.92 5.76 0.31
CA ILE A 79 6.50 5.65 0.58
C ILE A 79 6.08 6.88 1.37
N VAL A 80 5.11 7.61 0.85
CA VAL A 80 4.52 8.77 1.52
C VAL A 80 3.15 8.37 2.08
N ILE A 81 2.93 8.67 3.36
CA ILE A 81 1.65 8.52 4.06
C ILE A 81 1.12 9.91 4.35
N CYS A 82 -0.09 10.22 3.88
CA CYS A 82 -0.73 11.50 4.16
C CYS A 82 -1.13 11.59 5.64
N GLU A 83 -0.43 12.43 6.41
CA GLU A 83 -0.61 12.54 7.86
C GLU A 83 -2.03 12.98 8.26
N ASN A 84 -2.69 13.75 7.40
CA ASN A 84 -4.07 14.20 7.55
C ASN A 84 -5.11 13.08 7.28
N LYS A 85 -4.72 12.00 6.61
CA LYS A 85 -5.57 10.84 6.27
C LYS A 85 -5.24 9.59 7.09
N ALA A 86 -4.12 9.58 7.82
CA ALA A 86 -3.65 8.50 8.68
C ALA A 86 -4.49 8.28 9.96
N THR A 87 -5.82 8.15 9.85
CA THR A 87 -6.79 8.25 10.96
C THR A 87 -6.78 7.11 11.98
N SER A 88 -6.31 5.92 11.60
CA SER A 88 -6.27 4.74 12.47
C SER A 88 -5.17 3.76 12.09
N LEU A 89 -4.80 2.85 13.01
CA LEU A 89 -3.85 1.76 12.70
C LEU A 89 -4.34 0.89 11.55
N ARG A 90 -5.65 0.65 11.43
CA ARG A 90 -6.24 -0.14 10.33
C ARG A 90 -6.05 0.54 8.98
N VAL A 91 -6.27 1.86 8.92
CA VAL A 91 -6.07 2.65 7.69
C VAL A 91 -4.59 2.65 7.30
N VAL A 92 -3.70 2.99 8.23
CA VAL A 92 -2.25 3.03 7.97
C VAL A 92 -1.71 1.65 7.60
N SER A 93 -2.19 0.57 8.23
CA SER A 93 -1.75 -0.80 7.89
C SER A 93 -2.08 -1.17 6.44
N ARG A 94 -3.31 -0.88 6.00
CA ARG A 94 -3.77 -1.22 4.64
C ARG A 94 -3.04 -0.39 3.59
N LEU A 95 -2.97 0.92 3.82
CA LEU A 95 -2.25 1.84 2.94
C LEU A 95 -0.78 1.46 2.85
N LEU A 96 -0.08 1.28 3.98
CA LEU A 96 1.33 0.93 3.94
C LEU A 96 1.57 -0.43 3.27
N THR A 97 0.68 -1.41 3.45
CA THR A 97 0.79 -2.68 2.72
C THR A 97 0.59 -2.47 1.21
N HIS A 98 -0.37 -1.63 0.80
CA HIS A 98 -0.61 -1.27 -0.60
C HIS A 98 0.65 -0.65 -1.22
N GLU A 99 1.23 0.36 -0.58
CA GLU A 99 2.44 1.03 -1.09
C GLU A 99 3.68 0.12 -1.06
N LEU A 100 3.80 -0.77 -0.06
CA LEU A 100 4.87 -1.77 -0.05
C LEU A 100 4.74 -2.79 -1.20
N ILE A 101 3.53 -3.07 -1.69
CA ILE A 101 3.34 -3.90 -2.89
C ILE A 101 3.85 -3.15 -4.11
N HIS A 102 3.58 -1.84 -4.26
CA HIS A 102 4.19 -1.03 -5.33
C HIS A 102 5.72 -1.02 -5.26
N ALA A 103 6.28 -0.85 -4.06
CA ALA A 103 7.72 -0.90 -3.84
C ALA A 103 8.31 -2.28 -4.20
N PHE A 104 7.64 -3.36 -3.81
CA PHE A 104 8.03 -4.72 -4.14
C PHE A 104 7.95 -4.99 -5.64
N ASP A 105 6.93 -4.46 -6.29
CA ASP A 105 6.73 -4.58 -7.72
C ASP A 105 7.83 -3.88 -8.50
N HIS A 106 8.20 -2.67 -8.08
CA HIS A 106 9.32 -1.93 -8.64
C HIS A 106 10.67 -2.63 -8.39
N CYS A 107 10.83 -3.28 -7.24
CA CYS A 107 12.05 -4.01 -6.89
C CYS A 107 12.22 -5.29 -7.73
N ARG A 108 11.18 -6.12 -7.82
CA ARG A 108 11.29 -7.47 -8.37
C ARG A 108 11.22 -7.51 -9.90
N VAL A 109 10.63 -6.50 -10.53
CA VAL A 109 10.51 -6.38 -11.98
C VAL A 109 10.70 -4.93 -12.40
N ASP A 110 11.26 -4.72 -13.59
CA ASP A 110 11.47 -3.38 -14.14
C ASP A 110 10.13 -2.74 -14.58
N ILE A 111 9.44 -2.12 -13.63
CA ILE A 111 8.19 -1.41 -13.89
C ILE A 111 8.47 -0.08 -14.57
N ASN A 112 8.07 0.01 -15.83
CA ASN A 112 7.89 1.29 -16.50
C ASN A 112 6.65 2.04 -15.96
N TRP A 113 6.87 2.99 -15.05
CA TRP A 113 5.86 3.85 -14.45
C TRP A 113 5.28 4.92 -15.40
N HIS A 114 5.63 4.91 -16.68
CA HIS A 114 4.96 5.67 -17.75
C HIS A 114 4.06 4.78 -18.63
N ASN A 115 4.13 3.45 -18.46
CA ASN A 115 3.26 2.53 -19.17
C ASN A 115 1.98 2.25 -18.35
N LEU A 116 0.83 2.68 -18.87
CA LEU A 116 -0.46 2.53 -18.20
C LEU A 116 -0.82 1.06 -17.89
N ASN A 117 -0.38 0.10 -18.70
CA ASN A 117 -0.59 -1.32 -18.42
C ASN A 117 0.24 -1.81 -17.24
N HIS A 118 1.46 -1.29 -17.06
CA HIS A 118 2.30 -1.66 -15.93
C HIS A 118 1.76 -1.07 -14.63
N ILE A 119 1.35 0.20 -14.67
CA ILE A 119 0.66 0.85 -13.56
C ILE A 119 -0.60 0.06 -13.20
N ALA A 120 -1.49 -0.20 -14.16
CA ALA A 120 -2.70 -0.99 -13.94
C ALA A 120 -2.43 -2.35 -13.30
N CYS A 121 -1.35 -3.02 -13.72
CA CYS A 121 -0.95 -4.31 -13.17
C CYS A 121 -0.56 -4.21 -11.69
N SER A 122 0.23 -3.20 -11.33
CA SER A 122 0.65 -2.97 -9.95
C SER A 122 -0.53 -2.56 -9.07
N GLU A 123 -1.44 -1.72 -9.57
CA GLU A 123 -2.68 -1.34 -8.88
C GLU A 123 -3.60 -2.54 -8.60
N ILE A 124 -3.79 -3.44 -9.59
CA ILE A 124 -4.57 -4.67 -9.39
C ILE A 124 -3.97 -5.52 -8.25
N ARG A 125 -2.64 -5.65 -8.20
CA ARG A 125 -1.96 -6.45 -7.19
C ARG A 125 -2.01 -5.79 -5.82
N ALA A 126 -1.72 -4.50 -5.75
CA ALA A 126 -1.83 -3.71 -4.53
C ALA A 126 -3.25 -3.82 -3.96
N SER A 127 -4.28 -3.65 -4.80
CA SER A 127 -5.67 -3.78 -4.40
C SER A 127 -6.09 -5.17 -3.96
N SER A 128 -5.58 -6.21 -4.61
CA SER A 128 -5.91 -7.59 -4.29
C SER A 128 -5.25 -8.06 -2.99
N LEU A 129 -4.00 -7.66 -2.75
CA LEU A 129 -3.14 -8.26 -1.73
C LEU A 129 -3.01 -7.42 -0.44
N SER A 130 -3.30 -6.11 -0.48
CA SER A 130 -3.15 -5.21 0.68
C SER A 130 -4.17 -5.44 1.82
N GLY A 131 -5.20 -6.24 1.55
CA GLY A 131 -6.33 -6.41 2.46
C GLY A 131 -7.33 -5.25 2.45
N GLU A 132 -7.22 -4.30 1.52
CA GLU A 132 -8.25 -3.26 1.31
C GLU A 132 -9.59 -3.89 0.89
N CYS A 133 -9.53 -4.83 -0.06
CA CYS A 133 -10.67 -5.62 -0.55
C CYS A 133 -10.93 -6.88 0.29
N SER A 134 -10.43 -6.93 1.52
CA SER A 134 -10.78 -7.97 2.49
C SER A 134 -12.09 -7.67 3.18
N PHE A 135 -12.99 -8.65 3.16
CA PHE A 135 -14.24 -8.64 3.90
C PHE A 135 -13.98 -8.98 5.36
N LEU A 136 -14.24 -8.01 6.25
CA LEU A 136 -14.10 -8.18 7.70
C LEU A 136 -15.39 -8.64 8.38
N SER A 137 -16.30 -9.29 7.67
CA SER A 137 -17.51 -9.89 8.27
C SER A 137 -17.54 -11.41 8.06
N GLU A 138 -16.74 -12.12 8.85
CA GLU A 138 -16.97 -13.57 9.06
C GLU A 138 -18.39 -13.85 9.60
N ASN A 139 -19.08 -12.87 10.22
CA ASN A 139 -20.43 -13.04 10.80
C ASN A 139 -21.64 -12.75 9.88
N LEU A 140 -21.47 -12.16 8.69
CA LEU A 140 -22.62 -11.86 7.82
C LEU A 140 -22.92 -12.97 6.79
N TYR A 141 -22.00 -13.92 6.60
CA TYR A 141 -22.08 -14.91 5.52
C TYR A 141 -22.02 -16.37 5.97
N GLY A 142 -22.12 -16.65 7.28
CA GLY A 142 -22.48 -17.99 7.77
C GLY A 142 -23.87 -18.49 7.32
N LYS A 143 -24.57 -17.72 6.46
CA LYS A 143 -25.90 -18.01 5.91
C LYS A 143 -25.96 -18.02 4.37
N GLY A 144 -24.87 -18.40 3.68
CA GLY A 144 -24.99 -18.91 2.30
C GLY A 144 -25.13 -17.91 1.14
N PHE A 145 -25.01 -16.59 1.35
CA PHE A 145 -24.95 -15.62 0.24
C PHE A 145 -23.52 -15.38 -0.25
N GLY A 146 -22.85 -16.45 -0.70
CA GLY A 146 -21.55 -16.33 -1.37
C GLY A 146 -21.71 -15.62 -2.72
N ILE A 147 -21.60 -14.29 -2.76
CA ILE A 147 -21.52 -13.56 -4.04
C ILE A 147 -20.11 -13.78 -4.60
N ARG A 148 -19.96 -14.86 -5.36
CA ARG A 148 -18.80 -15.14 -6.21
C ARG A 148 -18.53 -13.88 -7.05
N GLY A 149 -17.36 -13.25 -6.91
CA GLY A 149 -16.95 -12.10 -7.72
C GLY A 149 -16.69 -10.79 -6.98
N HIS A 150 -17.21 -10.57 -5.77
CA HIS A 150 -17.09 -9.23 -5.16
C HIS A 150 -15.63 -8.84 -4.82
N HIS A 151 -14.73 -9.78 -4.51
CA HIS A 151 -13.32 -9.39 -4.34
C HIS A 151 -12.74 -8.86 -5.66
N GLN A 152 -13.04 -9.52 -6.78
CA GLN A 152 -12.67 -9.06 -8.12
C GLN A 152 -13.27 -7.68 -8.43
N ASP A 153 -14.56 -7.48 -8.17
CA ASP A 153 -15.24 -6.20 -8.43
C ASP A 153 -14.63 -5.07 -7.59
N CYS A 154 -14.32 -5.34 -6.32
CA CYS A 154 -13.61 -4.41 -5.45
C CYS A 154 -12.23 -4.06 -6.02
N VAL A 155 -11.44 -5.06 -6.42
CA VAL A 155 -10.10 -4.85 -6.96
C VAL A 155 -10.13 -4.07 -8.27
N ARG A 156 -11.08 -4.37 -9.18
CA ARG A 156 -11.26 -3.59 -10.41
C ARG A 156 -11.59 -2.14 -10.12
N LYS A 157 -12.52 -1.91 -9.19
CA LYS A 157 -12.94 -0.57 -8.80
C LYS A 157 -11.76 0.23 -8.24
N HIS A 158 -11.07 -0.32 -7.25
CA HIS A 158 -9.95 0.38 -6.62
C HIS A 158 -8.79 0.63 -7.59
N ALA A 159 -8.39 -0.37 -8.39
CA ALA A 159 -7.34 -0.17 -9.38
C ALA A 159 -7.71 0.93 -10.41
N THR A 160 -8.98 0.98 -10.83
CA THR A 160 -9.47 2.04 -11.74
C THR A 160 -9.42 3.41 -11.06
N GLU A 161 -9.90 3.52 -9.82
CA GLU A 161 -9.91 4.77 -9.04
C GLU A 161 -8.49 5.28 -8.75
N SER A 162 -7.55 4.40 -8.40
CA SER A 162 -6.14 4.75 -8.19
C SER A 162 -5.52 5.31 -9.47
N MET A 163 -5.76 4.70 -10.63
CA MET A 163 -5.26 5.19 -11.92
C MET A 163 -5.88 6.55 -12.30
N MET A 164 -7.17 6.73 -12.06
CA MET A 164 -7.83 8.02 -12.29
C MET A 164 -7.20 9.12 -11.42
N CYS A 165 -6.91 8.81 -10.16
CA CYS A 165 -6.40 9.79 -9.22
C CYS A 165 -4.91 10.11 -9.43
N SER A 166 -4.07 9.09 -9.65
CA SER A 166 -2.62 9.25 -9.79
C SER A 166 -2.20 9.76 -11.17
N ARG A 167 -2.98 9.49 -12.22
CA ARG A 167 -2.62 9.82 -13.62
C ARG A 167 -3.60 10.77 -14.30
N GLY A 168 -4.68 11.20 -13.62
CA GLY A 168 -5.67 12.10 -14.19
C GLY A 168 -6.45 11.51 -15.36
N LEU A 169 -6.59 10.17 -15.40
CA LEU A 169 -7.29 9.47 -16.48
C LEU A 169 -8.80 9.53 -16.30
N THR A 170 -9.53 9.44 -17.41
CA THR A 170 -10.98 9.17 -17.34
C THR A 170 -11.21 7.72 -16.88
N LYS A 171 -12.41 7.46 -16.35
CA LYS A 171 -12.79 6.12 -15.90
C LYS A 171 -12.69 5.09 -17.02
N GLU A 172 -13.09 5.46 -18.24
CA GLU A 172 -13.09 4.59 -19.42
C GLU A 172 -11.66 4.18 -19.82
N VAL A 173 -10.72 5.13 -19.80
CA VAL A 173 -9.31 4.85 -20.13
C VAL A 173 -8.70 3.98 -19.04
N ALA A 174 -8.90 4.32 -17.77
CA ALA A 174 -8.38 3.54 -16.66
C ALA A 174 -8.93 2.11 -16.64
N SER A 175 -10.25 1.93 -16.77
CA SER A 175 -10.88 0.60 -16.75
C SER A 175 -10.40 -0.27 -17.92
N LYS A 176 -10.21 0.33 -19.10
CA LYS A 176 -9.67 -0.39 -20.27
C LYS A 176 -8.29 -1.01 -19.99
N HIS A 177 -7.38 -0.25 -19.37
CA HIS A 177 -6.06 -0.76 -19.02
C HIS A 177 -6.11 -1.82 -17.91
N VAL A 178 -6.95 -1.62 -16.90
CA VAL A 178 -7.20 -2.64 -15.85
C VAL A 178 -7.72 -3.95 -16.45
N ASP A 179 -8.69 -3.89 -17.36
CA ASP A 179 -9.26 -5.07 -18.01
C ASP A 179 -8.26 -5.77 -18.93
N GLN A 180 -7.44 -5.00 -19.65
CA GLN A 180 -6.43 -5.53 -20.57
C GLN A 180 -5.39 -6.42 -19.88
N VAL A 181 -4.95 -6.05 -18.67
CA VAL A 181 -3.90 -6.79 -17.94
C VAL A 181 -4.46 -7.75 -16.87
N TRP A 182 -5.77 -7.73 -16.65
CA TRP A 182 -6.42 -8.42 -15.53
C TRP A 182 -6.05 -9.89 -15.38
N SER A 183 -6.16 -10.67 -16.46
CA SER A 183 -6.01 -12.13 -16.42
C SER A 183 -4.64 -12.57 -15.93
N ARG A 184 -3.60 -11.77 -16.21
CA ARG A 184 -2.23 -11.95 -15.76
C ARG A 184 -2.05 -11.42 -14.34
N CYS A 185 -2.36 -10.16 -14.12
CA CYS A 185 -1.98 -9.44 -12.89
C CYS A 185 -2.80 -9.88 -11.67
N PHE A 186 -4.08 -10.21 -11.85
CA PHE A 186 -4.92 -10.69 -10.74
C PHE A 186 -4.54 -12.11 -10.25
N LYS A 187 -3.75 -12.86 -11.03
CA LYS A 187 -3.25 -14.19 -10.65
C LYS A 187 -1.82 -14.15 -10.11
N ASP A 188 -1.20 -12.98 -10.09
CA ASP A 188 0.16 -12.79 -9.59
C ASP A 188 0.10 -12.39 -8.11
N TYR A 189 0.30 -13.39 -7.25
CA TYR A 189 0.18 -13.24 -5.80
C TYR A 189 1.50 -12.89 -5.12
N SER A 190 2.62 -12.88 -5.83
CA SER A 190 3.93 -12.66 -5.22
C SER A 190 3.97 -11.36 -4.40
N PRO A 191 4.59 -11.36 -3.21
CA PRO A 191 5.32 -12.46 -2.59
C PRO A 191 4.43 -13.44 -1.80
N PHE A 192 3.13 -13.19 -1.73
CA PHE A 192 2.20 -14.06 -1.04
C PHE A 192 1.99 -15.37 -1.82
N PRO A 193 1.76 -16.50 -1.13
CA PRO A 193 1.44 -17.77 -1.80
C PRO A 193 0.03 -17.76 -2.42
N ARG A 194 -0.85 -16.87 -1.97
CA ARG A 194 -2.24 -16.66 -2.41
C ARG A 194 -2.75 -15.35 -1.86
N ILE A 195 -3.90 -14.89 -2.36
CA ILE A 195 -4.62 -13.73 -1.79
C ILE A 195 -4.85 -13.97 -0.29
N PRO A 196 -4.27 -13.14 0.60
CA PRO A 196 -4.45 -13.30 2.03
C PRO A 196 -5.91 -13.04 2.45
N ARG A 197 -6.51 -13.97 3.20
CA ARG A 197 -7.88 -13.84 3.74
C ARG A 197 -7.89 -13.91 5.26
N LYS A 198 -6.91 -14.59 5.87
CA LYS A 198 -6.73 -14.72 7.31
C LYS A 198 -5.24 -14.57 7.66
N LEU A 199 -4.93 -14.24 8.91
CA LEU A 199 -3.55 -14.05 9.38
C LEU A 199 -2.67 -15.31 9.21
N SER A 200 -3.26 -16.51 9.25
CA SER A 200 -2.57 -17.78 8.99
C SER A 200 -1.94 -17.85 7.61
N ASP A 201 -2.51 -17.13 6.64
CA ASP A 201 -2.08 -17.17 5.24
C ASP A 201 -0.71 -16.51 5.03
N LEU A 202 -0.28 -15.70 6.00
CA LEU A 202 0.99 -15.00 6.02
C LEU A 202 2.10 -15.80 6.71
N LYS A 203 1.74 -16.78 7.57
CA LYS A 203 2.69 -17.53 8.41
C LYS A 203 3.37 -18.68 7.66
N ASN A 204 2.73 -19.23 6.64
CA ASN A 204 3.27 -20.38 5.90
C ASN A 204 4.43 -20.02 4.96
N THR A 205 4.76 -18.74 4.81
CA THR A 205 5.74 -18.27 3.83
C THR A 205 7.13 -18.05 4.43
N LEU A 206 7.22 -17.72 5.73
CA LEU A 206 8.51 -17.49 6.42
C LEU A 206 9.28 -18.79 6.72
N ASN A 207 8.58 -19.93 6.85
CA ASN A 207 9.21 -21.23 7.09
C ASN A 207 9.71 -21.91 5.81
N ASN A 208 9.21 -21.52 4.63
CA ASN A 208 9.61 -22.14 3.37
C ASN A 208 10.81 -21.43 2.73
N GLN A 209 10.99 -20.12 2.95
CA GLN A 209 12.17 -19.38 2.45
C GLN A 209 13.48 -19.75 3.16
N THR A 210 13.41 -20.42 4.32
CA THR A 210 14.60 -20.96 5.01
C THR A 210 15.00 -22.36 4.53
N GLN A 211 14.17 -23.04 3.72
CA GLN A 211 14.51 -24.37 3.18
C GLN A 211 15.13 -24.31 1.78
N ASP A 212 14.79 -23.31 0.97
CA ASP A 212 15.28 -23.21 -0.42
C ASP A 212 16.73 -22.69 -0.53
N HIS A 213 17.34 -22.21 0.57
CA HIS A 213 18.75 -21.78 0.61
C HIS A 213 19.73 -22.84 1.15
N ILE A 214 19.30 -24.07 1.41
CA ILE A 214 20.15 -25.15 1.95
C ILE A 214 20.46 -26.24 0.91
N THR A 215 19.95 -26.17 -0.32
CA THR A 215 20.11 -27.27 -1.31
C THR A 215 21.00 -26.98 -2.52
N ASP A 216 21.72 -25.86 -2.57
CA ASP A 216 22.84 -25.68 -3.51
C ASP A 216 24.16 -25.54 -2.73
N SER A 217 24.77 -26.68 -2.42
CA SER A 217 26.18 -26.83 -2.04
C SER A 217 26.68 -28.20 -2.47
#